data_AF-A0A828RY83-F1
#
_entry.id   AF-A0A828RY83-F1
#
_cell.length_a   1.000
_cell.length_b   1.000
_cell.length_c   1.000
_cell.angle_alpha   90.00
_cell.angle_beta   90.00
_cell.angle_gamma   90.00
#
_symmetry.space_group_name_H-M   'P 1'
#
loop_
_entity.id
_entity.type
_entity.pdbx_description
1 polymer ?
#
loop_
_entity_poly.entity_id
_entity_poly.type
_entity_poly.pdbx_seq_one_letter_code
_entity_poly.pdbx_strand_id
1 'polypeptide(L)'
;MTDKYDYVFKWIKNATKPERHIDEVEAFAKKHPVLFMKYHKLFNPIVNHSETDPEYIEAKEKLIKLFSENEEDFKPVLDAVKEKFSGKYF
;
A
#
# COMPACT_ATOMS: atom_id res chain seq x y z
N MET A 1 -5.79 -13.73 -12.38
CA MET A 1 -6.78 -13.04 -11.53
C MET A 1 -6.13 -11.76 -11.07
N THR A 2 -6.72 -10.60 -11.34
CA THR A 2 -6.15 -9.33 -10.90
C THR A 2 -6.44 -9.18 -9.42
N ASP A 3 -5.40 -9.15 -8.57
CA ASP A 3 -5.55 -8.95 -7.13
C ASP A 3 -6.32 -7.65 -6.85
N LYS A 4 -7.28 -7.70 -5.91
CA LYS A 4 -8.11 -6.54 -5.51
C LYS A 4 -7.27 -5.30 -5.19
N TYR A 5 -6.04 -5.50 -4.71
CA TYR A 5 -5.11 -4.44 -4.27
C TYR A 5 -3.95 -4.20 -5.25
N ASP A 6 -3.97 -4.77 -6.45
CA ASP A 6 -2.87 -4.65 -7.43
C ASP A 6 -2.50 -3.19 -7.72
N TYR A 7 -3.50 -2.32 -7.79
CA TYR A 7 -3.33 -0.87 -8.00
C TYR A 7 -2.51 -0.20 -6.88
N VAL A 8 -2.65 -0.67 -5.64
CA VAL A 8 -1.88 -0.18 -4.48
C VAL A 8 -0.42 -0.54 -4.64
N PHE A 9 -0.10 -1.78 -5.04
CA PHE A 9 1.28 -2.20 -5.24
C PHE A 9 1.95 -1.44 -6.39
N LYS A 10 1.22 -1.21 -7.48
CA LYS A 10 1.69 -0.35 -8.59
C LYS A 10 1.98 1.07 -8.14
N TRP A 11 1.10 1.65 -7.31
CA TRP A 11 1.32 2.95 -6.71
C TRP A 11 2.53 2.93 -5.76
N ILE A 12 2.61 2.01 -4.81
CA ILE A 12 3.75 1.90 -3.87
C ILE A 12 5.07 1.81 -4.65
N LYS A 13 5.12 0.97 -5.69
CA LYS A 13 6.33 0.73 -6.47
C LYS A 13 6.79 1.97 -7.23
N ASN A 14 5.87 2.64 -7.92
CA ASN A 14 6.19 3.67 -8.91
C ASN A 14 6.02 5.11 -8.40
N ALA A 15 5.29 5.31 -7.31
CA ALA A 15 5.09 6.63 -6.72
C ALA A 15 6.39 7.18 -6.14
N THR A 16 6.59 8.49 -6.29
CA THR A 16 7.70 9.17 -5.62
C THR A 16 7.44 9.25 -4.10
N LYS A 17 8.49 9.57 -3.33
CA LYS A 17 8.35 9.78 -1.88
C LYS A 17 7.21 10.75 -1.51
N PRO A 18 7.08 11.97 -2.08
CA PRO A 18 5.97 12.87 -1.73
C PRO A 18 4.61 12.30 -2.11
N GLU A 19 4.49 11.56 -3.21
CA GLU A 19 3.21 10.95 -3.63
C GLU A 19 2.75 9.81 -2.73
N ARG A 20 3.64 9.26 -1.90
CA ARG A 20 3.32 8.28 -0.86
C ARG A 20 2.85 8.92 0.45
N HIS A 21 3.06 10.23 0.62
CA HIS A 21 2.67 11.00 1.80
C HIS A 21 1.39 11.82 1.50
N ILE A 22 0.32 11.13 1.11
CA ILE A 22 -1.00 11.76 0.96
C ILE A 22 -1.66 11.94 2.33
N ASP A 23 -2.55 12.94 2.44
CA ASP A 23 -3.25 13.27 3.68
C ASP A 23 -3.93 12.06 4.34
N GLU A 24 -4.46 11.14 3.54
CA GLU A 24 -5.16 9.94 4.03
C GLU A 24 -4.19 8.95 4.68
N VAL A 25 -2.95 8.84 4.17
CA VAL A 25 -1.89 8.02 4.79
C VAL A 25 -1.45 8.65 6.10
N GLU A 26 -1.31 9.98 6.16
CA GLU A 26 -0.96 10.68 7.40
C GLU A 26 -2.07 10.57 8.45
N ALA A 27 -3.32 10.74 8.05
CA ALA A 27 -4.48 10.58 8.91
C ALA A 27 -4.58 9.13 9.43
N PHE A 28 -4.35 8.15 8.56
CA PHE A 28 -4.29 6.74 8.94
C PHE A 28 -3.15 6.48 9.94
N ALA A 29 -1.96 7.04 9.73
CA ALA A 29 -0.84 6.89 10.65
C ALA A 29 -1.14 7.45 12.05
N LYS A 30 -1.85 8.59 12.13
CA LYS A 30 -2.29 9.20 13.39
C LYS A 30 -3.37 8.38 14.09
N LYS A 31 -4.34 7.85 13.34
CA LYS A 31 -5.49 7.10 13.88
C LYS A 31 -5.13 5.65 14.24
N HIS A 32 -4.28 5.00 13.46
CA HIS A 32 -3.91 3.59 13.59
C HIS A 32 -2.39 3.37 13.59
N PRO A 33 -1.64 3.89 14.58
CA PRO A 33 -0.18 3.88 14.58
C PRO A 33 0.44 2.47 14.52
N VAL A 34 -0.18 1.48 15.18
CA VAL A 34 0.30 0.09 15.16
C VAL A 34 0.11 -0.57 13.79
N LEU A 35 -1.05 -0.34 13.14
CA LEU A 35 -1.30 -0.85 11.79
C LEU A 35 -0.41 -0.15 10.77
N PHE A 36 -0.21 1.16 10.92
CA PHE A 36 0.70 1.92 10.08
C PHE A 36 2.14 1.41 10.18
N MET A 37 2.64 1.09 11.38
CA MET A 37 3.98 0.50 11.50
C MET A 37 4.10 -0.86 10.79
N LYS A 38 3.07 -1.71 10.86
CA LYS A 38 3.06 -2.99 10.13
C LYS A 38 3.06 -2.76 8.62
N TYR A 39 2.19 -1.87 8.13
CA TYR A 39 2.15 -1.44 6.74
C TYR A 39 3.51 -0.91 6.28
N HIS A 40 4.08 0.05 7.00
CA HIS A 40 5.36 0.69 6.67
C HIS A 40 6.54 -0.30 6.63
N LYS A 41 6.56 -1.32 7.50
CA LYS A 41 7.58 -2.38 7.45
C LYS A 41 7.46 -3.24 6.19
N LEU A 42 6.25 -3.65 5.85
CA LEU A 42 5.98 -4.47 4.66
C LEU A 42 6.03 -3.66 3.35
N PHE A 43 5.94 -2.33 3.45
CA PHE A 43 6.06 -1.41 2.32
C PHE A 43 7.48 -1.37 1.74
N ASN A 44 8.50 -1.50 2.59
CA ASN A 44 9.89 -1.32 2.18
C ASN A 44 10.37 -2.34 1.12
N PRO A 45 10.09 -3.65 1.25
CA PRO A 45 10.41 -4.62 0.19
C PRO A 45 9.69 -4.34 -1.13
N ILE A 46 8.43 -3.89 -1.08
CA ILE A 46 7.67 -3.54 -2.30
C ILE A 46 8.39 -2.45 -3.09
N VAL A 47 8.86 -1.42 -2.41
CA VAL A 47 9.58 -0.31 -3.03
C VAL A 47 10.91 -0.77 -3.63
N ASN A 48 11.72 -1.50 -2.86
CA ASN A 48 13.13 -1.67 -3.20
C ASN A 48 13.46 -2.94 -3.98
N HIS A 49 12.64 -4.00 -3.92
CA HIS A 49 12.97 -5.32 -4.47
C HIS A 49 12.21 -5.60 -5.78
N SER A 50 12.71 -6.50 -6.63
CA SER A 50 12.04 -6.95 -7.86
C SER A 50 10.76 -7.72 -7.51
N GLU A 51 9.78 -7.71 -8.42
CA GLU A 51 8.52 -8.44 -8.22
C GLU A 51 8.70 -9.97 -8.17
N THR A 52 9.84 -10.46 -8.66
CA THR A 52 10.26 -11.86 -8.61
C THR A 52 11.01 -12.23 -7.33
N ASP A 53 11.40 -11.25 -6.52
CA ASP A 53 12.16 -11.51 -5.30
C ASP A 53 11.27 -12.16 -4.24
N PRO A 54 11.75 -13.20 -3.53
CA PRO A 54 10.98 -13.84 -2.45
C PRO A 54 10.48 -12.85 -1.39
N GLU A 55 11.31 -11.86 -1.05
CA GLU A 55 10.94 -10.81 -0.09
C GLU A 55 9.83 -9.89 -0.58
N TYR A 56 9.78 -9.60 -1.89
CA TYR A 56 8.67 -8.85 -2.48
C TYR A 56 7.38 -9.66 -2.44
N ILE A 57 7.45 -10.93 -2.87
CA ILE A 57 6.30 -11.84 -2.91
C ILE A 57 5.72 -12.00 -1.51
N GLU A 58 6.56 -12.29 -0.52
CA GLU A 58 6.13 -12.44 0.87
C GLU A 58 5.55 -11.14 1.45
N ALA A 59 6.17 -9.99 1.16
CA ALA A 59 5.65 -8.69 1.60
C ALA A 59 4.30 -8.36 0.95
N LYS A 60 4.13 -8.69 -0.34
CA LYS A 60 2.88 -8.49 -1.09
C LYS A 60 1.76 -9.33 -0.50
N GLU A 61 1.99 -10.62 -0.26
CA GLU A 61 1.02 -11.52 0.37
C GLU A 61 0.61 -11.04 1.77
N LYS A 62 1.59 -10.64 2.59
CA LYS A 62 1.34 -10.10 3.94
C LYS A 62 0.56 -8.78 3.91
N LEU A 63 0.83 -7.92 2.94
CA LEU A 63 0.07 -6.67 2.76
C LEU A 63 -1.37 -6.95 2.31
N ILE A 64 -1.59 -7.85 1.36
CA ILE A 64 -2.93 -8.27 0.94
C ILE A 64 -3.74 -8.78 2.14
N LYS A 65 -3.12 -9.63 2.97
CA LYS A 65 -3.74 -10.11 4.20
C LYS A 65 -4.04 -8.96 5.17
N LEU A 66 -3.08 -8.07 5.42
CA LEU A 66 -3.24 -6.92 6.31
C LEU A 66 -4.40 -6.01 5.88
N PHE A 67 -4.52 -5.73 4.58
CA PHE A 67 -5.64 -4.95 4.04
C PHE A 67 -6.97 -5.67 4.19
N SER A 68 -7.01 -6.97 3.92
CA SER A 68 -8.25 -7.76 4.00
C SER A 68 -8.76 -7.90 5.44
N GLU A 69 -7.85 -8.06 6.41
CA GLU A 69 -8.19 -8.17 7.83
C GLU A 69 -8.63 -6.83 8.45
N ASN A 70 -8.24 -5.70 7.86
CA ASN A 70 -8.48 -4.34 8.39
C ASN A 70 -9.10 -3.45 7.31
N GLU A 71 -9.98 -4.02 6.48
CA GLU A 71 -10.47 -3.36 5.25
C GLU A 71 -11.14 -2.02 5.53
N GLU A 72 -11.96 -1.92 6.58
CA GLU A 72 -12.64 -0.68 6.95
C GLU A 72 -11.67 0.43 7.37
N ASP A 73 -10.59 0.09 8.06
CA ASP A 73 -9.58 1.05 8.50
C ASP A 73 -8.70 1.52 7.33
N PHE A 74 -8.39 0.62 6.39
CA PHE A 74 -7.59 0.96 5.21
C PHE A 74 -8.42 1.61 4.09
N LYS A 75 -9.75 1.47 4.10
CA LYS A 75 -10.64 1.98 3.06
C LYS A 75 -10.36 3.43 2.65
N PRO A 76 -10.17 4.40 3.56
CA PRO A 76 -9.88 5.79 3.18
C PRO A 76 -8.57 5.93 2.39
N VAL A 77 -7.54 5.18 2.78
CA VAL A 77 -6.23 5.18 2.08
C VAL A 77 -6.37 4.52 0.71
N LEU A 78 -7.03 3.36 0.66
CA LEU A 78 -7.23 2.58 -0.55
C LEU A 78 -8.05 3.33 -1.60
N ASP A 79 -9.16 3.94 -1.18
CA ASP A 79 -10.02 4.75 -2.05
C ASP A 79 -9.26 5.99 -2.55
N ALA A 80 -8.53 6.70 -1.67
CA ALA A 80 -7.73 7.86 -2.06
C ALA A 80 -6.61 7.52 -3.05
N VAL A 81 -5.93 6.37 -2.88
CA VAL A 81 -4.92 5.92 -3.85
C VAL A 81 -5.59 5.68 -5.21
N LYS A 82 -6.76 5.06 -5.23
CA LYS A 82 -7.51 4.80 -6.45
C LYS A 82 -7.93 6.09 -7.14
N GLU A 83 -8.48 7.05 -6.41
CA GLU A 83 -8.97 8.32 -6.97
C GLU A 83 -7.84 9.24 -7.43
N LYS A 84 -6.78 9.38 -6.64
CA LYS A 84 -5.69 10.33 -6.91
C LYS A 84 -4.73 9.86 -7.98
N PHE A 85 -4.61 8.55 -8.19
CA PHE A 85 -3.59 7.96 -9.06
C PHE A 85 -4.14 7.09 -10.19
N SER A 86 -5.47 6.99 -10.34
CA SER A 86 -6.08 6.40 -11.54
C SER A 86 -5.62 7.19 -12.79
N GLY A 87 -5.10 6.47 -13.78
CA GLY A 87 -4.53 7.01 -15.00
C GLY A 87 -3.04 7.37 -14.91
N LYS A 88 -2.44 7.39 -13.71
CA LYS A 88 -1.00 7.62 -13.53
C LYS A 88 -0.20 6.33 -13.35
N TYR A 89 -0.71 5.42 -12.51
CA TYR A 89 -0.03 4.16 -12.21
C TYR A 89 -0.84 2.92 -12.60
N PHE A 90 -2.13 3.08 -12.88
CA PHE A 90 -3.05 2.01 -13.27
C PHE A 90 -4.31 2.57 -13.93
#